data_AF-A0A642V0Z0-F1
#
_entry.id   AF-A0A642V0Z0-F1
#
_cell.length_a   1.000
_cell.length_b   1.000
_cell.length_c   1.000
_cell.angle_alpha   90.00
_cell.angle_beta   90.00
_cell.angle_gamma   90.00
#
_symmetry.space_group_name_H-M   'P 1'
#
loop_
_entity.id
_entity.type
_entity.pdbx_description
1 polymer ?
#
loop_
_entity_poly.entity_id
_entity_poly.type
_entity_poly.pdbx_seq_one_letter_code
_entity_poly.pdbx_strand_id
1 'polypeptide(L)'
;MGVSLWRAISDYKGQLYNKESLLEYLLSPDNYTHVEKEPVRHIKSIKDFVELKIVTDGENDDKWVCPISKKESGKFVYIVECGHVFSESAMKNIDDLTNCMVCDTPFDQSNVITVNPVDEADVNRLESRMNCLKDRGLSHSLRKLSSKKGSKKRKSENKEHSQAKTQKVK
;
A
#
# COMPACT_ATOMS: atom_id res chain seq x y z
N MET A 1 -20.98 8.52 11.91
CA MET A 1 -19.81 9.04 11.18
C MET A 1 -19.71 8.24 9.91
N GLY A 2 -20.25 8.79 8.81
CA GLY A 2 -20.25 8.11 7.52
C GLY A 2 -18.82 8.10 6.99
N VAL A 3 -18.32 6.94 6.60
CA VAL A 3 -17.14 6.86 5.75
C VAL A 3 -17.55 7.38 4.37
N SER A 4 -17.31 8.67 4.12
CA SER A 4 -17.39 9.22 2.78
C SER A 4 -16.41 8.42 1.92
N LEU A 5 -16.91 7.71 0.91
CA LEU A 5 -16.13 6.79 0.10
C LEU A 5 -15.29 7.60 -0.89
N TRP A 6 -14.30 8.31 -0.37
CA TRP A 6 -13.36 9.08 -1.16
C TRP A 6 -12.67 8.14 -2.13
N ARG A 7 -12.90 8.36 -3.43
CA ARG A 7 -12.38 7.53 -4.53
C ARG A 7 -10.92 7.89 -4.82
N ALA A 8 -10.10 7.96 -3.78
CA ALA A 8 -8.68 8.22 -3.90
C ALA A 8 -7.90 6.90 -3.91
N ILE A 9 -6.85 6.86 -4.72
CA ILE A 9 -5.92 5.74 -4.78
C ILE A 9 -4.50 6.26 -4.64
N SER A 10 -3.60 5.41 -4.15
CA SER A 10 -2.20 5.75 -4.00
C SER A 10 -1.25 4.72 -4.62
N ASP A 11 -0.18 5.22 -5.22
CA ASP A 11 0.91 4.42 -5.78
C ASP A 11 1.98 4.09 -4.73
N TYR A 12 3.04 3.40 -5.16
CA TYR A 12 4.16 3.04 -4.30
C TYR A 12 4.96 4.24 -3.79
N LYS A 13 4.87 5.39 -4.46
CA LYS A 13 5.52 6.64 -4.07
C LYS A 13 4.69 7.44 -3.07
N GLY A 14 3.48 6.97 -2.73
CA GLY A 14 2.57 7.68 -1.84
C GLY A 14 1.85 8.84 -2.52
N GLN A 15 1.94 8.97 -3.85
CA GLN A 15 1.19 9.97 -4.60
C GLN A 15 -0.28 9.58 -4.66
N LEU A 16 -1.15 10.59 -4.71
CA LEU A 16 -2.60 10.40 -4.75
C LEU A 16 -3.14 10.65 -6.16
N TYR A 17 -4.10 9.83 -6.54
CA TYR A 17 -4.81 9.99 -7.81
C TYR A 17 -6.31 9.83 -7.60
N ASN A 18 -7.09 10.46 -8.47
CA ASN A 18 -8.50 10.16 -8.60
C ASN A 18 -8.66 8.77 -9.22
N LYS A 19 -9.43 7.89 -8.57
CA LYS A 19 -9.67 6.52 -9.02
C LYS A 19 -10.26 6.47 -10.42
N GLU A 20 -11.22 7.33 -10.73
CA GLU A 20 -11.92 7.31 -12.01
C GLU A 20 -10.97 7.73 -13.14
N SER A 21 -10.22 8.81 -12.94
CA SER A 21 -9.24 9.30 -13.91
C SER A 21 -8.14 8.28 -14.18
N LEU A 22 -7.62 7.61 -13.14
CA LEU A 22 -6.57 6.61 -13.36
C LEU A 22 -7.11 5.34 -14.02
N LEU A 23 -8.35 4.93 -13.71
CA LEU A 23 -8.98 3.79 -14.38
C LEU A 23 -9.23 4.08 -15.86
N GLU A 24 -9.70 5.29 -16.19
CA GLU A 24 -9.86 5.73 -17.58
C GLU A 24 -8.52 5.72 -18.32
N TYR A 25 -7.45 6.23 -17.68
CA TYR A 25 -6.09 6.14 -18.21
C TYR A 25 -5.64 4.69 -18.48
N LEU A 26 -5.92 3.76 -17.57
CA LEU A 26 -5.55 2.35 -17.75
C LEU A 26 -6.35 1.65 -18.87
N LEU A 27 -7.57 2.11 -19.16
CA LEU A 27 -8.41 1.57 -20.23
C LEU A 27 -8.06 2.16 -21.60
N SER A 28 -7.67 3.43 -21.67
CA SER A 28 -7.39 4.13 -22.92
C SER A 28 -6.16 5.04 -22.79
N PRO A 29 -4.96 4.45 -22.60
CA PRO A 29 -3.74 5.22 -22.41
C PRO A 29 -3.39 6.05 -23.65
N ASP A 30 -3.81 5.65 -24.85
CA ASP A 30 -3.49 6.34 -26.11
C ASP A 30 -4.10 7.74 -26.21
N ASN A 31 -5.15 8.04 -25.45
CA ASN A 31 -5.80 9.36 -25.41
C ASN A 31 -4.96 10.42 -24.67
N TYR A 32 -3.91 10.02 -23.96
CA TYR A 32 -3.10 10.90 -23.12
C TYR A 32 -1.76 11.24 -23.78
N THR A 33 -1.32 12.47 -23.59
CA THR A 33 -0.04 12.96 -24.09
C THR A 33 1.14 12.33 -23.34
N HIS A 34 2.35 12.46 -23.91
CA HIS A 34 3.58 12.01 -23.28
C HIS A 34 3.76 12.65 -21.88
N VAL A 35 3.46 13.94 -21.76
CA VAL A 35 3.61 14.70 -20.50
C VAL A 35 2.68 14.17 -19.42
N GLU A 36 1.44 13.85 -19.78
CA GLU A 36 0.45 13.30 -18.84
C GLU A 36 0.77 11.86 -18.43
N LYS A 37 1.44 11.11 -19.31
CA LYS A 37 1.88 9.73 -19.05
C LYS A 37 3.04 9.67 -18.05
N GLU A 38 4.00 10.60 -18.11
CA GLU A 38 5.20 10.61 -17.26
C GLU A 38 4.96 10.24 -15.78
N PRO A 39 4.06 10.92 -15.04
CA PRO A 39 3.86 10.64 -13.62
C PRO A 39 3.30 9.23 -13.37
N VAL A 40 2.43 8.72 -14.25
CA VAL A 40 1.69 7.46 -14.07
C VAL A 40 2.30 6.27 -14.83
N ARG A 41 3.43 6.44 -15.53
CA ARG A 41 4.12 5.39 -16.32
C ARG A 41 4.37 4.08 -15.57
N HIS A 42 4.59 4.18 -14.27
CA HIS A 42 4.91 3.06 -13.41
C HIS A 42 3.67 2.23 -13.05
N ILE A 43 2.46 2.80 -13.20
CA ILE A 43 1.18 2.16 -12.94
C ILE A 43 0.72 1.50 -14.24
N LYS A 44 0.69 0.17 -14.27
CA LYS A 44 0.27 -0.60 -15.46
C LYS A 44 -0.99 -1.40 -15.21
N SER A 45 -1.35 -1.58 -13.94
CA SER A 45 -2.45 -2.43 -13.55
C SER A 45 -3.03 -1.98 -12.21
N ILE A 46 -4.21 -2.51 -11.89
CA ILE A 46 -4.87 -2.31 -10.59
C ILE A 46 -4.01 -2.81 -9.42
N LYS A 47 -3.00 -3.64 -9.68
CA LYS A 47 -2.08 -4.14 -8.65
C LYS A 47 -1.04 -3.10 -8.21
N ASP A 48 -0.83 -2.07 -9.00
CA ASP A 48 0.23 -1.08 -8.78
C ASP A 48 -0.23 0.09 -7.88
N PHE A 49 -1.51 0.13 -7.49
CA PHE A 49 -2.07 1.10 -6.56
C PHE A 49 -2.91 0.44 -5.47
N VAL A 50 -3.19 1.20 -4.41
CA VAL A 50 -4.05 0.83 -3.28
C VAL A 50 -5.20 1.83 -3.20
N GLU A 51 -6.42 1.34 -3.02
CA GLU A 51 -7.58 2.20 -2.77
C GLU A 51 -7.58 2.66 -1.31
N LEU A 52 -7.69 3.97 -1.11
CA LEU A 52 -7.61 4.58 0.21
C LEU A 52 -9.00 4.72 0.85
N LYS A 53 -9.07 4.44 2.14
CA LYS A 53 -10.24 4.66 3.00
C LYS A 53 -9.95 5.87 3.88
N ILE A 54 -10.27 7.04 3.33
CA ILE A 54 -10.10 8.33 4.00
C ILE A 54 -11.38 8.62 4.78
N VAL A 55 -11.23 9.19 5.97
CA VAL A 55 -12.34 9.70 6.78
C VAL A 55 -12.30 11.23 6.70
N THR A 56 -13.47 11.85 6.52
CA THR A 56 -13.63 13.31 6.48
C THR A 56 -14.47 13.79 7.67
N ASP A 57 -14.42 15.09 7.97
CA ASP A 57 -15.14 15.69 9.11
C ASP A 57 -16.67 15.74 8.90
N GLY A 58 -17.15 15.52 7.68
CA GLY A 58 -18.56 15.50 7.30
C GLY A 58 -19.17 16.89 7.08
N GLU A 59 -18.45 17.98 7.40
CA GLU A 59 -18.87 19.35 7.09
C GLU A 59 -18.25 19.83 5.77
N ASN A 60 -16.99 19.46 5.52
CA ASN A 60 -16.30 19.74 4.27
C ASN A 60 -15.63 18.47 3.80
N ASP A 61 -16.06 18.04 2.62
CA ASP A 61 -15.48 16.90 1.92
C ASP A 61 -13.95 17.09 1.74
N ASP A 62 -13.46 18.32 1.60
CA ASP A 62 -12.04 18.62 1.40
C ASP A 62 -11.12 18.39 2.62
N LYS A 63 -11.66 18.10 3.80
CA LYS A 63 -10.88 17.98 5.04
C LYS A 63 -10.71 16.53 5.48
N TRP A 64 -9.47 16.05 5.37
CA TRP A 64 -9.10 14.71 5.82
C TRP A 64 -8.91 14.68 7.33
N VAL A 65 -9.49 13.69 7.98
CA VAL A 65 -9.43 13.52 9.43
C VAL A 65 -8.91 12.13 9.76
N CYS A 66 -7.93 12.06 10.65
CA CYS A 66 -7.50 10.77 11.17
C CYS A 66 -8.61 10.16 12.07
N PRO A 67 -9.03 8.90 11.84
CA PRO A 67 -10.09 8.27 12.65
C PRO A 67 -9.73 8.10 14.12
N ILE A 68 -8.44 8.13 14.47
CA ILE A 68 -7.94 7.91 15.83
C ILE A 68 -7.64 9.24 16.52
N SER A 69 -6.73 10.04 15.93
CA SER A 69 -6.27 11.28 16.57
C SER A 69 -7.26 12.42 16.44
N LYS A 70 -8.27 12.31 15.55
CA LYS A 70 -9.22 13.36 15.19
C LYS A 70 -8.56 14.69 14.77
N LYS A 71 -7.28 14.63 14.37
CA LYS A 71 -6.53 15.77 13.85
C LYS A 71 -6.71 15.87 12.33
N GLU A 72 -6.94 17.09 11.87
CA GLU A 72 -7.13 17.43 10.45
C GLU A 72 -5.79 17.73 9.75
N SER A 73 -4.77 18.17 10.50
CA SER A 73 -3.51 18.67 9.96
C SER A 73 -2.34 17.72 10.24
N GLY A 74 -1.52 17.47 9.22
CA GLY A 74 -0.23 16.80 9.35
C GLY A 74 0.08 15.85 8.21
N LYS A 75 1.18 15.12 8.34
CA LYS A 75 1.51 14.02 7.43
C LYS A 75 0.56 12.85 7.65
N PHE A 76 0.03 12.31 6.56
CA PHE A 76 -0.82 11.13 6.58
C PHE A 76 -0.03 9.91 6.11
N VAL A 77 -0.40 8.75 6.65
CA VAL A 77 0.14 7.45 6.27
C VAL A 77 -1.03 6.50 6.02
N TYR A 78 -0.83 5.49 5.18
CA TYR A 78 -1.82 4.43 4.99
C TYR A 78 -1.20 3.05 5.08
N ILE A 79 -2.05 2.07 5.39
CA ILE A 79 -1.69 0.65 5.45
C ILE A 79 -2.06 -0.01 4.12
N VAL A 80 -1.11 -0.64 3.44
CA VAL A 80 -1.30 -1.23 2.11
C VAL A 80 -2.36 -2.34 2.09
N GLU A 81 -2.44 -3.14 3.14
CA GLU A 81 -3.29 -4.32 3.26
C GLU A 81 -4.78 -3.98 3.29
N CYS A 82 -5.14 -2.85 3.90
CA CYS A 82 -6.53 -2.48 4.15
C CYS A 82 -6.94 -1.12 3.57
N GLY A 83 -5.99 -0.26 3.23
CA GLY A 83 -6.19 1.07 2.64
C GLY A 83 -6.56 2.16 3.64
N HIS A 84 -6.67 1.89 4.94
CA HIS A 84 -7.03 2.92 5.93
C HIS A 84 -5.92 3.97 6.07
N VAL A 85 -6.34 5.23 6.13
CA VAL A 85 -5.46 6.40 6.27
C VAL A 85 -5.46 6.88 7.71
N PHE A 86 -4.28 7.17 8.24
CA PHE A 86 -4.04 7.65 9.60
C PHE A 86 -3.10 8.85 9.57
N SER A 87 -3.12 9.67 10.63
CA SER A 87 -2.06 10.65 10.84
C SER A 87 -0.77 9.93 11.24
N GLU A 88 0.38 10.39 10.75
CA GLU A 88 1.70 9.84 11.10
C GLU A 88 1.91 9.80 12.62
N SER A 89 1.47 10.84 13.33
CA SER A 89 1.52 10.87 14.81
C SER A 89 0.74 9.74 15.46
N ALA A 90 -0.42 9.35 14.93
CA ALA A 90 -1.18 8.22 15.46
C ALA A 90 -0.44 6.90 15.27
N MET A 91 0.39 6.78 14.22
CA MET A 91 1.17 5.57 13.97
C MET A 91 2.45 5.48 14.78
N LYS A 92 3.13 6.61 15.03
CA LYS A 92 4.34 6.64 15.87
C LYS A 92 4.07 6.47 17.37
N ASN A 93 2.85 6.76 17.82
CA ASN A 93 2.53 6.61 19.25
C ASN A 93 2.24 5.15 19.65
N ILE A 94 2.21 4.22 18.68
CA ILE A 94 1.85 2.81 18.91
C ILE A 94 2.86 1.95 18.15
N ASP A 95 4.08 1.87 18.70
CA ASP A 95 5.22 1.19 18.07
C ASP A 95 4.98 -0.32 17.83
N ASP A 96 4.08 -0.94 18.59
CA ASP A 96 3.74 -2.38 18.51
C ASP A 96 2.46 -2.67 17.73
N LEU A 97 1.96 -1.72 16.92
CA LEU A 97 0.72 -1.96 16.19
C LEU A 97 0.95 -2.97 15.04
N THR A 98 0.42 -4.18 15.20
CA THR A 98 0.44 -5.23 14.16
C THR A 98 -0.88 -5.33 13.40
N ASN A 99 -1.93 -4.65 13.88
CA ASN A 99 -3.29 -4.75 13.36
C ASN A 99 -3.90 -3.35 13.17
N CYS A 100 -4.61 -3.16 12.06
CA CYS A 100 -5.25 -1.89 11.76
C CYS A 100 -6.34 -1.55 12.79
N MET A 101 -6.27 -0.39 13.44
CA MET A 101 -7.21 -0.01 14.53
C MET A 101 -8.65 0.27 14.07
N VAL A 102 -8.93 0.19 12.77
CA VAL A 102 -10.27 0.41 12.20
C VAL A 102 -10.91 -0.90 11.76
N CYS A 103 -10.12 -1.90 11.36
CA CYS A 103 -10.64 -3.13 10.76
C CYS A 103 -9.88 -4.41 11.16
N ASP A 104 -8.97 -4.30 12.12
CA ASP A 104 -8.13 -5.37 12.69
C ASP A 104 -7.29 -6.17 11.69
N THR A 105 -7.20 -5.71 10.44
CA THR A 105 -6.39 -6.37 9.41
C THR A 105 -4.92 -6.36 9.83
N PRO A 106 -4.25 -7.52 9.89
CA PRO A 106 -2.84 -7.59 10.22
C PRO A 106 -2.00 -6.94 9.11
N PHE A 107 -0.95 -6.23 9.47
CA PHE A 107 -0.08 -5.56 8.51
C PHE A 107 1.38 -5.55 8.99
N ASP A 108 2.31 -5.45 8.04
CA ASP A 108 3.71 -5.21 8.37
C ASP A 108 3.99 -3.72 8.48
N GLN A 109 4.81 -3.29 9.43
CA GLN A 109 5.27 -1.90 9.53
C GLN A 109 5.99 -1.41 8.26
N SER A 110 6.63 -2.33 7.52
CA SER A 110 7.22 -2.03 6.21
C SER A 110 6.18 -1.69 5.13
N ASN A 111 4.90 -2.03 5.35
CA ASN A 111 3.76 -1.81 4.46
C ASN A 111 2.98 -0.54 4.83
N VAL A 112 3.48 0.28 5.77
CA VAL A 112 2.96 1.62 6.05
C VAL A 112 3.60 2.62 5.08
N ILE A 113 2.79 3.38 4.36
CA ILE A 113 3.21 4.29 3.29
C ILE A 113 2.86 5.72 3.65
N THR A 114 3.83 6.62 3.51
CA THR A 114 3.61 8.06 3.71
C THR A 114 2.91 8.64 2.50
N VAL A 115 1.82 9.38 2.72
CA VAL A 115 1.07 10.09 1.66
C VAL A 115 1.78 11.38 1.33
N ASN A 116 1.97 11.65 0.04
CA ASN A 116 2.64 12.84 -0.48
C ASN A 116 3.95 13.15 0.26
N PRO A 117 4.93 12.23 0.25
CA PRO A 117 6.19 12.44 0.95
C PRO A 117 6.93 13.67 0.40
N VAL A 118 7.36 14.55 1.30
CA VAL A 118 8.16 15.74 0.98
C VAL A 118 9.64 15.51 1.33
N ASP A 119 9.90 14.68 2.35
CA ASP A 119 11.25 14.42 2.82
C ASP A 119 11.94 13.35 1.97
N GLU A 120 13.18 13.59 1.59
CA GLU A 120 13.98 12.63 0.81
C GLU A 120 14.13 11.28 1.52
N ALA A 121 14.16 11.27 2.86
CA ALA A 121 14.20 10.04 3.64
C ALA A 121 12.97 9.15 3.40
N ASP A 122 11.77 9.76 3.34
CA ASP A 122 10.52 9.04 3.07
C ASP A 122 10.50 8.54 1.62
N VAL A 123 10.90 9.38 0.66
CA VAL A 123 10.99 9.01 -0.76
C VAL A 123 11.92 7.81 -0.95
N ASN A 124 13.14 7.88 -0.40
CA ASN A 124 14.13 6.81 -0.50
C ASN A 124 13.65 5.51 0.18
N ARG A 125 12.92 5.61 1.29
CA ARG A 125 12.32 4.45 1.97
C ARG A 125 11.28 3.78 1.08
N LEU A 126 10.39 4.54 0.46
CA LEU A 126 9.34 4.03 -0.42
C LEU A 126 9.92 3.39 -1.69
N GLU A 127 10.96 3.97 -2.26
CA GLU A 127 11.68 3.38 -3.39
C GLU A 127 12.37 2.06 -3.02
N SER A 128 13.11 2.06 -1.90
CA SER A 128 13.77 0.85 -1.38
C SER A 128 12.75 -0.27 -1.14
N ARG A 129 11.61 0.08 -0.53
CA ARG A 129 10.50 -0.84 -0.32
C ARG A 129 10.01 -1.46 -1.64
N MET A 130 9.74 -0.65 -2.65
CA MET A 130 9.22 -1.14 -3.94
C MET A 130 10.24 -2.06 -4.64
N ASN A 131 11.53 -1.78 -4.51
CA ASN A 131 12.58 -2.67 -5.02
C ASN A 131 12.56 -4.03 -4.32
N CYS A 132 12.47 -4.05 -2.98
CA CYS A 132 12.32 -5.30 -2.22
C CYS A 132 11.06 -6.08 -2.60
N LEU A 133 9.94 -5.42 -2.88
CA LEU A 133 8.71 -6.08 -3.34
C LEU A 133 8.88 -6.70 -4.73
N LYS A 134 9.52 -5.98 -5.67
CA LYS A 134 9.81 -6.48 -7.02
C LYS A 134 10.69 -7.73 -6.98
N ASP A 135 11.71 -7.76 -6.11
CA ASP A 135 12.59 -8.93 -5.93
C ASP A 135 11.82 -10.15 -5.42
N ARG A 136 10.78 -9.92 -4.62
CA ARG A 136 9.84 -10.95 -4.14
C ARG A 136 8.74 -11.27 -5.14
N GLY A 137 8.71 -10.63 -6.31
CA GLY A 137 7.68 -10.81 -7.33
C GLY A 137 6.31 -10.23 -6.94
N LEU A 138 6.30 -9.23 -6.05
CA LEU A 138 5.11 -8.56 -5.57
C LEU A 138 4.98 -7.16 -6.17
N SER A 139 3.74 -6.74 -6.35
CA SER A 139 3.35 -5.36 -6.69
C SER A 139 3.16 -4.51 -5.43
N HIS A 140 2.90 -3.22 -5.60
CA HIS A 140 2.63 -2.30 -4.50
C HIS A 140 1.49 -2.79 -3.60
N SER A 141 0.39 -3.28 -4.19
CA SER A 141 -0.75 -3.87 -3.47
C SER A 141 -0.49 -5.25 -2.85
N LEU A 142 0.78 -5.69 -2.76
CA LEU A 142 1.21 -7.01 -2.30
C LEU A 142 0.68 -8.19 -3.13
N ARG A 143 0.10 -7.90 -4.30
CA ARG A 143 -0.36 -8.94 -5.24
C ARG A 143 0.81 -9.45 -6.07
N LYS A 144 0.81 -10.76 -6.36
CA LYS A 144 1.81 -11.37 -7.24
C LYS A 144 1.81 -10.70 -8.62
N LEU A 145 2.99 -10.29 -9.07
CA LEU A 145 3.23 -9.90 -10.45
C LEU A 145 2.95 -11.11 -11.35
N SER A 146 2.31 -10.88 -12.50
CA SER A 146 2.12 -11.95 -13.47
C SER A 146 3.49 -12.44 -13.91
N SER A 147 3.78 -13.73 -13.66
CA SER A 147 4.99 -14.39 -14.13
C SER A 147 5.17 -14.09 -15.61
N LYS A 148 6.28 -13.45 -15.99
CA LYS A 148 6.73 -13.52 -17.38
C LYS A 148 6.91 -15.00 -17.69
N LYS A 149 6.04 -15.53 -18.54
CA LYS A 149 6.14 -16.88 -19.11
C LYS A 149 7.54 -17.02 -19.71
N GLY A 150 8.45 -17.69 -18.99
CA GLY A 150 9.79 -18.04 -19.49
C GLY A 150 10.98 -17.61 -18.64
N SER A 151 11.30 -18.38 -17.59
CA SER A 151 12.68 -18.75 -17.27
C SER A 151 12.71 -20.02 -16.42
N LYS A 152 13.03 -21.15 -17.07
CA LYS A 152 13.50 -22.36 -16.39
C LYS A 152 14.74 -21.98 -15.58
N LYS A 153 14.65 -21.93 -14.25
CA LYS A 153 15.83 -22.07 -13.39
C LYS A 153 15.54 -23.08 -12.31
N ARG A 154 16.08 -24.29 -12.53
CA ARG A 154 16.20 -25.39 -11.57
C ARG A 154 16.90 -24.88 -10.31
N LYS A 155 16.33 -25.13 -9.13
CA LYS A 155 17.07 -25.53 -7.92
C LYS A 155 16.04 -26.14 -6.96
N SER A 156 15.82 -27.44 -7.09
CA SER A 156 16.35 -28.48 -6.21
C SER A 156 15.86 -28.32 -4.78
N GLU A 157 15.08 -29.32 -4.38
CA GLU A 157 14.64 -29.62 -3.04
C GLU A 157 15.78 -29.52 -2.03
N ASN A 158 15.50 -28.91 -0.89
CA ASN A 158 15.89 -29.56 0.36
C ASN A 158 14.75 -29.37 1.37
N LYS A 159 13.92 -30.42 1.48
CA LYS A 159 13.12 -30.68 2.66
C LYS A 159 14.06 -31.28 3.68
N GLU A 160 14.29 -30.61 4.80
CA GLU A 160 14.45 -31.36 6.04
C GLU A 160 13.54 -30.80 7.12
N HIS A 161 12.85 -31.78 7.67
CA HIS A 161 11.70 -31.76 8.54
C HIS A 161 12.24 -31.80 9.97
N SER A 162 11.76 -30.92 10.84
CA SER A 162 11.95 -31.09 12.28
C SER A 162 10.63 -30.79 12.96
N GLN A 163 9.77 -31.79 12.99
CA GLN A 163 8.67 -31.87 13.95
C GLN A 163 8.98 -33.02 14.91
N ALA A 164 9.50 -32.65 16.08
CA ALA A 164 9.52 -33.49 17.24
C ALA A 164 8.08 -33.57 17.80
N LYS A 165 7.51 -34.78 17.83
CA LYS A 165 6.35 -35.13 18.67
C LYS A 165 6.69 -36.36 19.52
N THR A 166 7.11 -36.04 20.73
CA THR A 166 6.82 -36.63 22.04
C THR A 166 5.90 -37.88 22.12
N GLN A 167 6.43 -38.92 22.78
CA GLN A 167 5.78 -39.92 23.69
C GLN A 167 4.82 -40.97 23.09
N LYS A 168 4.72 -42.23 23.57
CA LYS A 168 5.02 -42.81 24.89
C LYS A 168 5.06 -44.37 24.81
N VAL A 169 6.04 -44.96 25.50
CA VAL A 169 6.00 -46.15 26.37
C VAL A 169 4.76 -47.06 26.32
N LYS A 170 4.96 -48.33 25.94
CA LYS A 170 4.80 -49.49 26.84
C LYS A 170 5.46 -50.74 26.26
#